data_AF-A0A7S3QH75-F1
#
_entry.id   AF-A0A7S3QH75-F1
#
_cell.length_a   1.000
_cell.length_b   1.000
_cell.length_c   1.000
_cell.angle_alpha   90.00
_cell.angle_beta   90.00
_cell.angle_gamma   90.00
#
_symmetry.space_group_name_H-M   'P 1'
#
loop_
_entity.id
_entity.type
_entity.pdbx_description
1 polymer ?
#
loop_
_entity_poly.entity_id
_entity_poly.type
_entity_poly.pdbx_seq_one_letter_code
_entity_poly.pdbx_strand_id
1 'polypeptide(L)'
;MGQSYLDPENTKRDGLAFLGLSFSRRSEEGHSDSVTHQTAFDLNEIQDREYVYVESTNDDGWLIGGGEPGPPKSYKLAAKDSSHVEIMRIGTFNPEWGGLSVEDIVTAIESGNIHIPQIEVVPTAVIANPDKPPELEIRFDMDPAAPDFDDMSTPLPVNWQLRFIHNQLFKYFQFPSRFCPGPFHSTFTRKAQFRSRQHEKDYFTHCEEVVQKWRNEGVKPLNNGGWDINGDRLKEPNEDGYNSGLYLFADRNNITHYFKPNFLPPYDTPEKKDVILSFLQEEWDEDALAWRPVCSTVEKALQLLRRSSKLTIF
;
A
#
# COMPACT_ATOMS: atom_id res chain seq x y z
N MET A 1 19.54 -19.37 -12.39
CA MET A 1 18.17 -19.26 -11.85
C MET A 1 18.30 -19.51 -10.36
N GLY A 2 17.96 -18.50 -9.55
CA GLY A 2 18.03 -18.61 -8.09
C GLY A 2 17.00 -19.62 -7.58
N GLN A 3 17.21 -20.12 -6.36
CA GLN A 3 16.22 -20.94 -5.67
C GLN A 3 15.06 -20.03 -5.22
N SER A 4 13.82 -20.40 -5.55
CA SER A 4 12.65 -19.69 -5.04
C SER A 4 12.56 -19.86 -3.53
N TYR A 5 12.31 -18.77 -2.81
CA TYR A 5 12.10 -18.82 -1.35
C TYR A 5 10.71 -19.38 -1.00
N LEU A 6 9.73 -19.23 -1.89
CA LEU A 6 8.37 -19.73 -1.73
C LEU A 6 8.05 -20.77 -2.81
N ASP A 7 7.38 -21.86 -2.44
CA ASP A 7 7.00 -22.94 -3.36
C ASP A 7 5.47 -22.97 -3.59
N PRO A 8 4.98 -22.49 -4.75
CA PRO A 8 3.55 -22.50 -5.08
C PRO A 8 2.90 -23.87 -5.04
N GLU A 9 3.64 -24.89 -5.50
CA GLU A 9 3.12 -26.25 -5.66
C GLU A 9 2.90 -26.91 -4.28
N ASN A 10 3.58 -26.39 -3.26
CA ASN A 10 3.50 -26.86 -1.89
C ASN A 10 2.61 -25.98 -0.99
N THR A 11 1.97 -24.94 -1.54
CA THR A 11 1.06 -24.08 -0.77
C THR A 11 -0.25 -24.81 -0.47
N LYS A 12 -0.48 -25.15 0.81
CA LYS A 12 -1.66 -25.92 1.26
C LYS A 12 -2.74 -25.05 1.89
N ARG A 13 -2.40 -23.84 2.34
CA ARG A 13 -3.31 -22.90 3.00
C ARG A 13 -2.99 -21.48 2.55
N ASP A 14 -4.04 -20.73 2.25
CA ASP A 14 -3.93 -19.29 2.13
C ASP A 14 -3.74 -18.67 3.53
N GLY A 15 -3.04 -17.55 3.61
CA GLY A 15 -2.79 -16.86 4.86
C GLY A 15 -2.74 -15.35 4.69
N LEU A 16 -2.71 -14.63 5.81
CA LEU A 16 -2.84 -13.17 5.87
C LEU A 16 -1.53 -12.46 6.21
N ALA A 17 -0.40 -13.17 6.19
CA ALA A 17 0.88 -12.55 6.45
C ALA A 17 1.37 -11.78 5.21
N PHE A 18 1.89 -10.57 5.42
CA PHE A 18 2.38 -9.71 4.34
C PHE A 18 3.44 -8.72 4.80
N LEU A 19 4.23 -8.24 3.83
CA LEU A 19 5.07 -7.06 3.98
C LEU A 19 4.29 -5.85 3.48
N GLY A 20 4.31 -4.77 4.25
CA GLY A 20 3.52 -3.59 3.92
C GLY A 20 3.91 -2.33 4.66
N LEU A 21 3.11 -1.29 4.45
CA LEU A 21 3.18 -0.03 5.17
C LEU A 21 2.04 0.04 6.17
N SER A 22 2.29 0.60 7.35
CA SER A 22 1.20 0.92 8.28
C SER A 22 0.86 2.40 8.18
N PHE A 23 -0.43 2.67 7.94
CA PHE A 23 -1.02 4.00 7.97
C PHE A 23 -1.81 4.27 9.24
N SER A 24 -1.80 3.29 10.16
CA SER A 24 -2.54 3.33 11.40
C SER A 24 -2.13 4.53 12.24
N ARG A 25 -3.14 5.19 12.80
CA ARG A 25 -2.95 6.25 13.77
C ARG A 25 -3.95 6.16 14.90
N ARG A 26 -3.55 6.59 16.09
CA ARG A 26 -4.52 6.88 17.15
C ARG A 26 -5.26 8.19 16.84
N SER A 27 -6.55 8.21 17.11
CA SER A 27 -7.42 9.39 17.04
C SER A 27 -8.36 9.42 18.25
N GLU A 28 -8.73 10.60 18.72
CA GLU A 28 -9.71 10.76 19.81
C GLU A 28 -11.14 10.38 19.37
N GLU A 29 -11.39 10.48 18.06
CA GLU A 29 -12.65 10.09 17.41
C GLU A 29 -12.73 8.59 17.13
N GLY A 30 -11.57 7.92 17.08
CA GLY A 30 -11.45 6.50 16.74
C GLY A 30 -11.45 5.55 17.94
N HIS A 31 -11.08 4.30 17.66
CA HIS A 31 -10.88 3.26 18.67
C HIS A 31 -9.70 3.61 19.59
N SER A 32 -9.89 3.48 20.91
CA SER A 32 -8.88 3.88 21.92
C SER A 32 -7.57 3.12 21.81
N ASP A 33 -7.65 1.86 21.40
CA ASP A 33 -6.53 0.93 21.31
C ASP A 33 -5.84 0.94 19.94
N SER A 34 -6.20 1.87 19.05
CA SER A 34 -5.47 2.10 17.80
C SER A 34 -4.07 2.64 18.10
N VAL A 35 -3.11 2.24 17.28
CA VAL A 35 -1.67 2.51 17.47
C VAL A 35 -1.20 3.49 16.42
N THR A 36 -0.28 4.39 16.76
CA THR A 36 0.26 5.36 15.81
C THR A 36 1.54 4.86 15.16
N HIS A 37 1.49 4.69 13.84
CA HIS A 37 2.67 4.42 12.99
C HIS A 37 2.93 5.54 11.97
N GLN A 38 1.96 6.43 11.75
CA GLN A 38 2.13 7.63 10.92
C GLN A 38 1.34 8.82 11.45
N THR A 39 1.80 10.02 11.10
CA THR A 39 1.11 11.30 11.36
C THR A 39 1.12 12.23 10.14
N ALA A 40 1.46 11.70 8.97
CA ALA A 40 1.57 12.46 7.73
C ALA A 40 0.20 12.86 7.17
N PHE A 41 -0.80 11.98 7.34
CA PHE A 41 -2.15 12.14 6.78
C PHE A 41 -3.21 11.88 7.85
N ASP A 42 -4.15 12.82 7.99
CA ASP A 42 -5.34 12.60 8.78
C ASP A 42 -6.42 11.92 7.96
N LEU A 43 -6.40 10.59 8.00
CA LEU A 43 -7.34 9.78 7.26
C LEU A 43 -8.80 9.92 7.75
N ASN A 44 -9.08 10.65 8.85
CA ASN A 44 -10.46 11.05 9.18
C ASN A 44 -11.04 12.03 8.15
N GLU A 45 -10.21 12.82 7.47
CA GLU A 45 -10.68 13.82 6.51
C GLU A 45 -11.46 13.21 5.33
N ILE A 46 -11.25 11.92 5.02
CA ILE A 46 -11.98 11.18 3.97
C ILE A 46 -13.05 10.21 4.52
N GLN A 47 -13.25 10.18 5.84
CA GLN A 47 -14.27 9.35 6.46
C GLN A 47 -15.60 10.07 6.54
N ASP A 48 -16.66 9.28 6.51
CA ASP A 48 -18.03 9.73 6.77
C ASP A 48 -18.50 9.17 8.12
N ARG A 49 -17.85 9.60 9.22
CA ARG A 49 -18.11 9.10 10.58
C ARG A 49 -19.56 9.29 11.02
N GLU A 50 -20.19 10.37 10.56
CA GLU A 50 -21.59 10.70 10.84
C GLU A 50 -22.57 10.01 9.89
N TYR A 51 -22.09 9.19 8.94
CA TYR A 51 -22.89 8.48 7.95
C TYR A 51 -23.83 9.41 7.17
N VAL A 52 -23.35 10.60 6.80
CA VAL A 52 -24.09 11.59 6.00
C VAL A 52 -24.26 11.10 4.56
N TYR A 53 -23.24 10.46 3.99
CA TYR A 53 -23.23 9.97 2.61
C TYR A 53 -23.49 8.46 2.52
N VAL A 54 -22.82 7.69 3.38
CA VAL A 54 -22.85 6.24 3.43
C VAL A 54 -24.04 5.80 4.28
N GLU A 55 -24.91 4.96 3.71
CA GLU A 55 -26.04 4.36 4.41
C GLU A 55 -25.63 3.13 5.20
N SER A 56 -24.80 2.28 4.61
CA SER A 56 -24.36 1.05 5.26
C SER A 56 -22.99 0.59 4.79
N THR A 57 -22.38 -0.25 5.62
CA THR A 57 -21.08 -0.91 5.44
C THR A 57 -21.19 -2.28 6.10
N ASN A 58 -20.16 -3.13 6.01
CA ASN A 58 -20.11 -4.33 6.85
C ASN A 58 -20.00 -3.99 8.36
N ASP A 59 -19.84 -5.01 9.18
CA ASP A 59 -19.73 -4.92 10.64
C ASP A 59 -18.45 -4.23 11.13
N ASP A 60 -17.37 -4.27 10.34
CA ASP A 60 -16.08 -3.65 10.68
C ASP A 60 -16.13 -2.10 10.76
N GLY A 61 -17.09 -1.44 10.08
CA GLY A 61 -17.14 0.03 10.04
C GLY A 61 -15.96 0.65 9.28
N TRP A 62 -15.39 1.73 9.82
CA TRP A 62 -14.21 2.42 9.28
C TRP A 62 -12.89 1.77 9.75
N LEU A 63 -12.01 1.43 8.80
CA LEU A 63 -10.76 0.69 9.05
C LEU A 63 -9.50 1.59 9.17
N ILE A 64 -9.63 2.91 9.00
CA ILE A 64 -8.51 3.87 8.98
C ILE A 64 -8.75 5.02 9.97
N GLY A 65 -7.82 5.99 10.05
CA GLY A 65 -8.06 7.27 10.73
C GLY A 65 -8.31 7.17 12.24
N GLY A 66 -7.83 6.12 12.91
CA GLY A 66 -8.21 5.80 14.29
C GLY A 66 -9.15 4.61 14.42
N GLY A 67 -9.70 4.12 13.32
CA GLY A 67 -10.64 3.00 13.31
C GLY A 67 -12.04 3.41 13.79
N GLU A 68 -12.85 2.39 14.05
CA GLU A 68 -14.23 2.52 14.49
C GLU A 68 -14.29 2.51 16.03
N PRO A 69 -14.75 3.59 16.69
CA PRO A 69 -14.78 3.69 18.15
C PRO A 69 -15.76 2.73 18.82
N GLY A 70 -16.76 2.23 18.09
CA GLY A 70 -17.84 1.42 18.62
C GLY A 70 -18.83 2.18 19.53
N PRO A 71 -19.80 1.47 20.14
CA PRO A 71 -20.84 2.12 20.95
C PRO A 71 -20.27 2.67 22.27
N PRO A 72 -20.82 3.79 22.79
CA PRO A 72 -21.95 4.55 22.26
C PRO A 72 -21.57 5.62 21.22
N LYS A 73 -20.29 5.78 20.87
CA LYS A 73 -19.82 6.81 19.92
C LYS A 73 -20.21 6.49 18.47
N SER A 74 -20.38 5.21 18.16
CA SER A 74 -20.80 4.72 16.85
C SER A 74 -21.85 3.61 17.00
N TYR A 75 -22.63 3.39 15.94
CA TYR A 75 -23.57 2.27 15.83
C TYR A 75 -22.91 0.97 15.32
N LYS A 76 -21.62 1.02 14.94
CA LYS A 76 -20.83 -0.14 14.47
C LYS A 76 -20.08 -0.82 15.61
N LEU A 77 -19.56 -2.02 15.35
CA LEU A 77 -18.67 -2.69 16.30
C LEU A 77 -17.34 -1.94 16.37
N ALA A 78 -16.74 -1.90 17.56
CA ALA A 78 -15.44 -1.28 17.73
C ALA A 78 -14.38 -2.05 16.91
N ALA A 79 -13.60 -1.34 16.10
CA ALA A 79 -12.53 -1.90 15.30
C ALA A 79 -11.31 -0.98 15.36
N LYS A 80 -10.14 -1.54 15.67
CA LYS A 80 -8.88 -0.78 15.66
C LYS A 80 -8.56 -0.31 14.25
N ASP A 81 -7.82 0.79 14.15
CA ASP A 81 -7.23 1.24 12.90
C ASP A 81 -6.26 0.18 12.37
N SER A 82 -6.66 -0.47 11.29
CA SER A 82 -5.87 -1.48 10.59
C SER A 82 -5.36 -0.93 9.26
N SER A 83 -5.22 0.38 9.09
CA SER A 83 -4.82 0.98 7.82
C SER A 83 -3.43 0.50 7.41
N HIS A 84 -3.35 -0.11 6.24
CA HIS A 84 -2.11 -0.58 5.65
C HIS A 84 -2.14 -0.49 4.13
N VAL A 85 -0.96 -0.44 3.53
CA VAL A 85 -0.75 -0.75 2.12
C VAL A 85 0.00 -2.06 2.06
N GLU A 86 -0.63 -3.10 1.49
CA GLU A 86 0.01 -4.37 1.25
C GLU A 86 0.97 -4.25 0.06
N ILE A 87 2.26 -4.54 0.27
CA ILE A 87 3.29 -4.46 -0.79
C ILE A 87 3.58 -5.86 -1.34
N MET A 88 3.64 -6.87 -0.48
CA MET A 88 3.78 -8.26 -0.91
C MET A 88 3.12 -9.19 0.08
N ARG A 89 2.13 -9.95 -0.38
CA ARG A 89 1.57 -11.06 0.40
C ARG A 89 2.58 -12.19 0.50
N ILE A 90 2.78 -12.70 1.71
CA ILE A 90 3.56 -13.91 1.99
C ILE A 90 2.63 -15.13 2.12
N GLY A 91 1.43 -14.92 2.68
CA GLY A 91 0.47 -15.98 2.96
C GLY A 91 0.61 -16.44 4.40
N THR A 92 1.31 -17.54 4.64
CA THR A 92 1.44 -18.15 5.98
C THR A 92 2.88 -18.12 6.48
N PHE A 93 3.06 -18.07 7.80
CA PHE A 93 4.38 -18.24 8.41
C PHE A 93 4.80 -19.69 8.62
N ASN A 94 3.98 -20.66 8.19
CA ASN A 94 4.27 -22.08 8.36
C ASN A 94 4.91 -22.67 7.08
N PRO A 95 6.18 -23.07 7.11
CA PRO A 95 6.86 -23.68 5.96
C PRO A 95 6.21 -24.99 5.50
N GLU A 96 5.61 -25.78 6.40
CA GLU A 96 4.93 -27.03 6.04
C GLU A 96 3.68 -26.83 5.17
N TRP A 97 3.16 -25.60 5.17
CA TRP A 97 2.02 -25.17 4.37
C TRP A 97 2.42 -24.34 3.15
N GLY A 98 3.72 -24.28 2.83
CA GLY A 98 4.27 -23.53 1.69
C GLY A 98 4.59 -22.06 1.99
N GLY A 99 4.63 -21.67 3.27
CA GLY A 99 5.00 -20.33 3.73
C GLY A 99 6.49 -20.15 4.07
N LEU A 100 6.82 -19.02 4.69
CA LEU A 100 8.15 -18.70 5.21
C LEU A 100 8.09 -18.39 6.70
N SER A 101 9.06 -18.86 7.48
CA SER A 101 9.15 -18.46 8.90
C SER A 101 9.42 -16.96 9.03
N VAL A 102 9.05 -16.38 10.18
CA VAL A 102 9.35 -14.96 10.47
C VAL A 102 10.86 -14.73 10.41
N GLU A 103 11.65 -15.66 10.95
CA GLU A 103 13.11 -15.60 10.98
C GLU A 103 13.73 -15.61 9.58
N ASP A 104 13.22 -16.44 8.66
CA ASP A 104 13.69 -16.48 7.27
C ASP A 104 13.38 -15.17 6.55
N ILE A 105 12.19 -14.60 6.77
CA ILE A 105 11.78 -13.33 6.18
C ILE A 105 12.67 -12.20 6.71
N VAL A 106 12.87 -12.13 8.03
CA VAL A 106 13.72 -11.11 8.66
C VAL A 106 15.15 -11.23 8.12
N THR A 107 15.71 -12.45 8.10
CA THR A 107 17.06 -12.70 7.58
C THR A 107 17.19 -12.28 6.11
N ALA A 108 16.19 -12.59 5.28
CA ALA A 108 16.16 -12.21 3.87
C ALA A 108 16.16 -10.68 3.70
N ILE A 109 15.30 -9.97 4.43
CA ILE A 109 15.19 -8.51 4.35
C ILE A 109 16.45 -7.82 4.88
N GLU A 110 17.00 -8.30 6.00
CA GLU A 110 18.19 -7.73 6.64
C GLU A 110 19.50 -8.13 5.96
N SER A 111 19.47 -9.05 4.99
CA SER A 111 20.67 -9.49 4.24
C SER A 111 21.35 -8.37 3.44
N GLY A 112 20.68 -7.22 3.25
CA GLY A 112 21.17 -6.09 2.45
C GLY A 112 20.89 -6.21 0.95
N ASN A 113 20.28 -7.30 0.49
CA ASN A 113 19.91 -7.50 -0.90
C ASN A 113 18.62 -6.77 -1.33
N ILE A 114 17.84 -6.29 -0.35
CA ILE A 114 16.60 -5.54 -0.57
C ILE A 114 16.84 -4.12 -0.06
N HIS A 115 16.77 -3.16 -0.97
CA HIS A 115 16.96 -1.75 -0.69
C HIS A 115 15.63 -1.12 -0.25
N ILE A 116 15.51 -0.83 1.05
CA ILE A 116 14.36 -0.15 1.65
C ILE A 116 14.68 1.35 1.69
N PRO A 117 14.05 2.17 0.83
CA PRO A 117 14.19 3.62 0.89
C PRO A 117 13.48 4.21 2.11
N GLN A 118 13.78 5.47 2.39
CA GLN A 118 12.88 6.33 3.14
C GLN A 118 11.57 6.46 2.34
N ILE A 119 10.48 5.96 2.92
CA ILE A 119 9.18 5.94 2.26
C ILE A 119 8.50 7.30 2.45
N GLU A 120 8.47 8.05 1.34
CA GLU A 120 7.78 9.33 1.23
C GLU A 120 6.71 9.20 0.17
N VAL A 121 5.46 9.35 0.58
CA VAL A 121 4.30 9.12 -0.28
C VAL A 121 3.27 10.22 -0.12
N VAL A 122 2.33 10.26 -1.05
CA VAL A 122 1.12 11.07 -0.99
C VAL A 122 -0.06 10.29 -1.59
N PRO A 123 -1.26 10.35 -1.00
CA PRO A 123 -2.45 9.80 -1.62
C PRO A 123 -2.71 10.38 -3.01
N THR A 124 -3.16 9.56 -3.95
CA THR A 124 -3.43 9.94 -5.34
C THR A 124 -4.91 9.99 -5.68
N ALA A 125 -5.75 9.16 -5.03
CA ALA A 125 -7.18 9.11 -5.28
C ALA A 125 -7.91 8.38 -4.14
N VAL A 126 -9.22 8.58 -4.07
CA VAL A 126 -10.16 7.71 -3.36
C VAL A 126 -11.10 7.08 -4.39
N ILE A 127 -11.22 5.75 -4.38
CA ILE A 127 -12.00 5.00 -5.37
C ILE A 127 -12.96 4.01 -4.70
N ALA A 128 -14.01 3.64 -5.42
CA ALA A 128 -14.77 2.41 -5.16
C ALA A 128 -14.23 1.29 -6.04
N ASN A 129 -13.94 0.15 -5.44
CA ASN A 129 -13.52 -1.03 -6.18
C ASN A 129 -14.71 -1.65 -6.96
N PRO A 130 -14.47 -2.64 -7.84
CA PRO A 130 -15.53 -3.24 -8.67
C PRO A 130 -16.55 -4.11 -7.92
N ASP A 131 -16.37 -4.37 -6.61
CA ASP A 131 -17.28 -5.21 -5.84
C ASP A 131 -18.67 -4.59 -5.72
N LYS A 132 -19.66 -5.45 -5.40
CA LYS A 132 -21.04 -5.02 -5.16
C LYS A 132 -21.59 -5.61 -3.86
N PRO A 133 -21.86 -4.77 -2.84
CA PRO A 133 -21.43 -3.37 -2.71
C PRO A 133 -19.90 -3.23 -2.65
N PRO A 134 -19.35 -2.07 -3.08
CA PRO A 134 -17.90 -1.87 -3.22
C PRO A 134 -17.17 -1.79 -1.89
N GLU A 135 -15.87 -2.02 -1.94
CA GLU A 135 -14.93 -1.48 -0.95
C GLU A 135 -14.47 -0.09 -1.39
N LEU A 136 -14.20 0.77 -0.41
CA LEU A 136 -13.62 2.09 -0.66
C LEU A 136 -12.13 2.05 -0.33
N GLU A 137 -11.32 2.56 -1.24
CA GLU A 137 -9.87 2.47 -1.22
C GLU A 137 -9.23 3.84 -1.39
N ILE A 138 -8.18 4.13 -0.62
CA ILE A 138 -7.27 5.24 -0.87
C ILE A 138 -6.05 4.72 -1.63
N ARG A 139 -5.68 5.41 -2.71
CA ARG A 139 -4.62 5.01 -3.65
C ARG A 139 -3.33 5.79 -3.42
N PHE A 140 -2.21 5.17 -3.75
CA PHE A 140 -0.85 5.74 -3.69
C PHE A 140 -0.08 5.42 -4.98
N ASP A 141 -0.73 5.63 -6.11
CA ASP A 141 -0.18 5.24 -7.41
C ASP A 141 1.06 6.08 -7.76
N MET A 142 1.94 5.53 -8.60
CA MET A 142 3.12 6.22 -9.10
C MET A 142 2.75 7.20 -10.21
N ASP A 143 3.25 8.44 -10.15
CA ASP A 143 2.94 9.50 -11.12
C ASP A 143 4.22 10.26 -11.58
N PRO A 144 4.57 10.25 -12.88
CA PRO A 144 3.91 9.52 -13.96
C PRO A 144 4.07 8.01 -13.82
N ALA A 145 3.06 7.26 -14.27
CA ALA A 145 3.09 5.79 -14.21
C ALA A 145 4.17 5.14 -15.12
N ALA A 146 4.65 5.90 -16.10
CA ALA A 146 5.68 5.53 -17.06
C ALA A 146 6.58 6.75 -17.34
N PRO A 147 7.55 7.06 -16.46
CA PRO A 147 8.53 8.11 -16.74
C PRO A 147 9.42 7.73 -17.92
N ASP A 148 10.20 8.70 -18.40
CA ASP A 148 11.34 8.40 -19.27
C ASP A 148 12.43 7.75 -18.42
N PHE A 149 12.66 6.45 -18.62
CA PHE A 149 13.62 5.68 -17.84
C PHE A 149 15.07 5.89 -18.29
N ASP A 150 15.29 6.51 -19.45
CA ASP A 150 16.62 6.79 -20.00
C ASP A 150 17.07 8.22 -19.65
N ASP A 151 16.14 9.13 -19.34
CA ASP A 151 16.44 10.49 -18.92
C ASP A 151 16.77 10.61 -17.42
N MET A 152 18.03 10.37 -17.10
CA MET A 152 18.60 10.52 -15.76
C MET A 152 18.49 11.94 -15.17
N SER A 153 18.18 12.96 -15.98
CA SER A 153 18.00 14.33 -15.51
C SER A 153 16.61 14.57 -14.91
N THR A 154 15.62 13.73 -15.25
CA THR A 154 14.26 13.87 -14.71
C THR A 154 14.21 13.57 -13.21
N PRO A 155 13.37 14.27 -12.43
CA PRO A 155 13.06 13.88 -11.06
C PRO A 155 12.43 12.48 -11.02
N LEU A 156 12.65 11.75 -9.93
CA LEU A 156 11.97 10.47 -9.72
C LEU A 156 10.45 10.69 -9.65
N PRO A 157 9.64 9.75 -10.15
CA PRO A 157 8.18 9.84 -10.08
C PRO A 157 7.67 9.97 -8.64
N VAL A 158 6.52 10.61 -8.43
CA VAL A 158 5.82 10.58 -7.14
C VAL A 158 5.50 9.13 -6.76
N ASN A 159 5.63 8.79 -5.48
CA ASN A 159 5.38 7.46 -4.91
C ASN A 159 6.21 6.32 -5.51
N TRP A 160 7.33 6.61 -6.20
CA TRP A 160 8.18 5.60 -6.84
C TRP A 160 8.65 4.48 -5.89
N GLN A 161 8.82 4.80 -4.60
CA GLN A 161 9.30 3.88 -3.57
C GLN A 161 8.42 2.63 -3.49
N LEU A 162 7.11 2.75 -3.69
CA LEU A 162 6.19 1.63 -3.55
C LEU A 162 6.42 0.58 -4.64
N ARG A 163 6.52 1.02 -5.90
CA ARG A 163 6.85 0.14 -7.03
C ARG A 163 8.26 -0.41 -6.92
N PHE A 164 9.22 0.41 -6.51
CA PHE A 164 10.60 -0.01 -6.31
C PHE A 164 10.73 -1.15 -5.30
N ILE A 165 10.10 -1.00 -4.12
CA ILE A 165 10.12 -2.04 -3.07
C ILE A 165 9.36 -3.28 -3.55
N HIS A 166 8.13 -3.11 -4.06
CA HIS A 166 7.32 -4.20 -4.59
C HIS A 166 8.13 -5.06 -5.58
N ASN A 167 8.79 -4.40 -6.54
CA ASN A 167 9.53 -5.10 -7.57
C ASN A 167 10.77 -5.82 -7.04
N GLN A 168 11.49 -5.22 -6.09
CA GLN A 168 12.58 -5.90 -5.41
C GLN A 168 12.10 -7.14 -4.66
N LEU A 169 11.02 -7.01 -3.88
CA LEU A 169 10.47 -8.12 -3.10
C LEU A 169 10.01 -9.27 -4.01
N PHE A 170 9.24 -8.96 -5.05
CA PHE A 170 8.73 -9.97 -5.98
C PHE A 170 9.87 -10.68 -6.74
N LYS A 171 10.91 -9.94 -7.15
CA LYS A 171 12.11 -10.51 -7.81
C LYS A 171 12.98 -11.32 -6.84
N TYR A 172 13.07 -10.91 -5.58
CA TYR A 172 13.92 -11.56 -4.57
C TYR A 172 13.31 -12.87 -4.07
N PHE A 173 12.05 -12.84 -3.63
CA PHE A 173 11.38 -14.02 -3.11
C PHE A 173 10.97 -15.00 -4.22
N GLN A 174 11.02 -14.55 -5.48
CA GLN A 174 10.77 -15.32 -6.71
C GLN A 174 9.45 -16.07 -6.76
N PHE A 175 8.51 -15.72 -5.89
CA PHE A 175 7.14 -16.18 -5.96
C PHE A 175 6.26 -15.33 -5.02
N PRO A 176 5.78 -14.18 -5.48
CA PRO A 176 4.91 -13.34 -4.68
C PRO A 176 3.56 -14.06 -4.57
N SER A 177 3.12 -14.37 -3.35
CA SER A 177 1.92 -15.17 -3.18
C SER A 177 0.73 -14.57 -3.94
N ARG A 178 -0.05 -15.48 -4.55
CA ARG A 178 -1.17 -15.42 -5.51
C ARG A 178 -2.20 -14.28 -5.46
N PHE A 179 -2.01 -13.26 -4.64
CA PHE A 179 -3.02 -12.24 -4.40
C PHE A 179 -2.40 -10.98 -3.78
N CYS A 180 -2.20 -9.95 -4.60
CA CYS A 180 -2.16 -8.57 -4.14
C CYS A 180 -3.03 -7.77 -5.13
N PRO A 181 -4.37 -7.88 -5.06
CA PRO A 181 -5.26 -7.25 -6.03
C PRO A 181 -5.01 -5.74 -6.05
N GLY A 182 -4.51 -5.23 -7.17
CA GLY A 182 -4.31 -3.80 -7.41
C GLY A 182 -3.35 -3.13 -6.41
N PRO A 183 -2.02 -3.16 -6.60
CA PRO A 183 -1.05 -2.68 -5.62
C PRO A 183 -1.25 -1.20 -5.25
N PHE A 184 -0.72 -0.84 -4.08
CA PHE A 184 -0.60 0.54 -3.59
C PHE A 184 -1.91 1.21 -3.18
N HIS A 185 -2.77 0.46 -2.48
CA HIS A 185 -3.97 1.00 -1.86
C HIS A 185 -4.10 0.61 -0.39
N SER A 186 -4.95 1.34 0.33
CA SER A 186 -5.47 0.94 1.62
C SER A 186 -6.99 0.90 1.57
N THR A 187 -7.59 -0.28 1.77
CA THR A 187 -9.04 -0.40 1.96
C THR A 187 -9.43 0.22 3.29
N PHE A 188 -10.39 1.13 3.26
CA PHE A 188 -10.83 1.81 4.47
C PHE A 188 -12.27 1.56 4.89
N THR A 189 -13.10 1.06 3.97
CA THR A 189 -14.46 0.63 4.26
C THR A 189 -14.84 -0.50 3.33
N ARG A 190 -15.56 -1.51 3.84
CA ARG A 190 -16.08 -2.61 3.02
C ARG A 190 -17.59 -2.56 2.88
N LYS A 191 -18.07 -3.05 1.74
CA LYS A 191 -19.50 -3.18 1.43
C LYS A 191 -20.25 -1.85 1.57
N ALA A 192 -19.63 -0.76 1.14
CA ALA A 192 -20.18 0.58 1.21
C ALA A 192 -21.42 0.73 0.32
N GLN A 193 -22.53 1.13 0.92
CA GLN A 193 -23.74 1.53 0.21
C GLN A 193 -24.01 2.99 0.49
N PHE A 194 -24.22 3.78 -0.55
CA PHE A 194 -24.55 5.19 -0.43
C PHE A 194 -26.05 5.40 -0.36
N ARG A 195 -26.48 6.40 0.42
CA ARG A 195 -27.91 6.76 0.58
C ARG A 195 -28.60 7.07 -0.74
N SER A 196 -27.86 7.64 -1.67
CA SER A 196 -28.29 7.83 -3.05
C SER A 196 -27.08 8.02 -3.96
N ARG A 197 -27.31 7.96 -5.28
CA ARG A 197 -26.28 8.31 -6.27
C ARG A 197 -25.76 9.75 -6.14
N GLN A 198 -26.56 10.66 -5.58
CA GLN A 198 -26.09 12.02 -5.32
C GLN A 198 -25.11 12.04 -4.15
N HIS A 199 -25.43 11.36 -3.04
CA HIS A 199 -24.52 11.24 -1.89
C HIS A 199 -23.21 10.55 -2.27
N GLU A 200 -23.24 9.54 -3.13
CA GLU A 200 -22.05 8.92 -3.69
C GLU A 200 -21.16 9.96 -4.41
N LYS A 201 -21.73 10.75 -5.32
CA LYS A 201 -20.99 11.80 -6.04
C LYS A 201 -20.44 12.87 -5.10
N ASP A 202 -21.24 13.32 -4.14
CA ASP A 202 -20.85 14.35 -3.18
C ASP A 202 -19.71 13.85 -2.28
N TYR A 203 -19.77 12.58 -1.86
CA TYR A 203 -18.69 11.93 -1.09
C TYR A 203 -17.38 11.90 -1.87
N PHE A 204 -17.39 11.45 -3.13
CA PHE A 204 -16.17 11.40 -3.94
C PHE A 204 -15.65 12.81 -4.31
N THR A 205 -16.53 13.80 -4.45
CA THR A 205 -16.13 15.20 -4.64
C THR A 205 -15.39 15.72 -3.41
N HIS A 206 -15.92 15.48 -2.21
CA HIS A 206 -15.26 15.81 -0.95
C HIS A 206 -13.90 15.11 -0.82
N CYS A 207 -13.83 13.81 -1.11
CA CYS A 207 -12.57 13.08 -1.05
C CYS A 207 -11.51 13.61 -2.03
N GLU A 208 -11.91 14.00 -3.25
CA GLU A 208 -11.01 14.59 -4.23
C GLU A 208 -10.43 15.93 -3.74
N GLU A 209 -11.24 16.78 -3.10
CA GLU A 209 -10.77 18.04 -2.51
C GLU A 209 -9.70 17.80 -1.42
N VAL A 210 -9.92 16.80 -0.56
CA VAL A 210 -8.96 16.41 0.48
C VAL A 210 -7.67 15.83 -0.11
N VAL A 211 -7.78 14.94 -1.11
CA VAL A 211 -6.62 14.37 -1.81
C VAL A 211 -5.83 15.47 -2.51
N GLN A 212 -6.50 16.42 -3.19
CA GLN A 212 -5.83 17.54 -3.86
C GLN A 212 -5.10 18.44 -2.85
N LYS A 213 -5.69 18.68 -1.67
CA LYS A 213 -5.01 19.37 -0.56
C LYS A 213 -3.71 18.65 -0.19
N TRP A 214 -3.74 17.33 0.06
CA TRP A 214 -2.53 16.56 0.39
C TRP A 214 -1.51 16.57 -0.75
N ARG A 215 -1.94 16.48 -2.01
CA ARG A 215 -1.04 16.59 -3.18
C ARG A 215 -0.34 17.94 -3.25
N ASN A 216 -1.04 19.04 -2.93
CA ASN A 216 -0.45 20.38 -2.90
C ASN A 216 0.59 20.53 -1.78
N GLU A 217 0.47 19.77 -0.69
CA GLU A 217 1.46 19.71 0.40
C GLU A 217 2.69 18.85 0.04
N GLY A 218 2.60 18.01 -0.99
CA GLY A 218 3.67 17.16 -1.49
C GLY A 218 3.80 15.83 -0.75
N VAL A 219 4.81 15.05 -1.16
CA VAL A 219 5.13 13.77 -0.52
C VAL A 219 5.58 13.98 0.93
N LYS A 220 5.18 13.06 1.81
CA LYS A 220 5.54 13.11 3.22
C LYS A 220 6.15 11.80 3.70
N PRO A 221 7.15 11.84 4.59
CA PRO A 221 7.63 10.65 5.27
C PRO A 221 6.53 10.06 6.14
N LEU A 222 6.20 8.78 5.91
CA LEU A 222 5.10 8.13 6.62
C LEU A 222 5.35 8.01 8.13
N ASN A 223 6.53 7.52 8.52
CA ASN A 223 6.93 7.34 9.91
C ASN A 223 7.99 8.37 10.34
N ASN A 224 7.67 9.66 10.21
CA ASN A 224 8.55 10.74 10.66
C ASN A 224 8.75 10.77 12.19
N GLY A 225 7.85 10.11 12.94
CA GLY A 225 7.98 9.96 14.38
C GLY A 225 9.00 8.89 14.80
N GLY A 226 9.43 8.01 13.89
CA GLY A 226 10.19 6.84 14.30
C GLY A 226 9.42 6.02 15.33
N TRP A 227 8.23 5.58 14.93
CA TRP A 227 7.36 4.68 15.67
C TRP A 227 7.74 3.22 15.40
N ASP A 228 7.78 2.41 16.44
CA ASP A 228 7.96 0.96 16.39
C ASP A 228 6.59 0.26 16.32
N ILE A 229 6.58 -1.07 16.27
CA ILE A 229 5.38 -1.93 16.09
C ILE A 229 4.28 -1.73 17.14
N ASN A 230 4.63 -1.21 18.32
CA ASN A 230 3.70 -0.96 19.43
C ASN A 230 3.25 0.51 19.51
N GLY A 231 3.68 1.36 18.58
CA GLY A 231 3.47 2.82 18.61
C GLY A 231 4.36 3.56 19.61
N ASP A 232 5.30 2.87 20.25
CA ASP A 232 6.39 3.48 21.00
C ASP A 232 7.42 4.08 20.05
N ARG A 233 8.30 4.95 20.55
CA ARG A 233 9.44 5.43 19.74
C ARG A 233 10.46 4.31 19.54
N LEU A 234 11.03 4.24 18.34
CA LEU A 234 12.15 3.37 18.00
C LEU A 234 13.27 3.58 19.02
N LYS A 235 13.81 2.47 19.53
CA LYS A 235 14.96 2.50 20.44
C LYS A 235 16.22 3.02 19.74
N GLU A 236 16.35 2.70 18.46
CA GLU A 236 17.48 3.04 17.61
C GLU A 236 16.98 3.66 16.30
N PRO A 237 16.49 4.91 16.33
CA PRO A 237 16.09 5.61 15.11
C PRO A 237 17.32 5.88 14.24
N ASN A 238 17.12 6.04 12.93
CA ASN A 238 18.18 6.50 12.04
C ASN A 238 18.62 7.92 12.44
N GLU A 239 19.94 8.16 12.51
CA GLU A 239 20.53 9.42 12.99
C GLU A 239 20.03 10.64 12.20
N ASP A 240 19.85 10.48 10.89
CA ASP A 240 19.36 11.51 9.97
C ASP A 240 17.82 11.65 9.96
N GLY A 241 17.11 10.92 10.82
CA GLY A 241 15.65 10.98 10.95
C GLY A 241 14.85 10.16 9.93
N TYR A 242 15.52 9.41 9.04
CA TYR A 242 14.89 8.58 8.02
C TYR A 242 14.32 7.28 8.59
N ASN A 243 13.13 7.35 9.19
CA ASN A 243 12.49 6.24 9.89
C ASN A 243 11.26 5.66 9.18
N SER A 244 11.01 5.98 7.90
CA SER A 244 9.86 5.44 7.16
C SER A 244 10.23 4.16 6.43
N GLY A 245 10.13 3.02 7.12
CA GLY A 245 10.44 1.70 6.60
C GLY A 245 9.24 0.79 6.36
N LEU A 246 9.49 -0.53 6.37
CA LEU A 246 8.50 -1.58 6.12
C LEU A 246 8.08 -2.27 7.42
N TYR A 247 6.87 -2.84 7.42
CA TYR A 247 6.37 -3.65 8.52
C TYR A 247 6.06 -5.07 8.03
N LEU A 248 6.32 -6.06 8.88
CA LEU A 248 5.90 -7.45 8.69
C LEU A 248 4.63 -7.71 9.50
N PHE A 249 3.54 -8.01 8.80
CA PHE A 249 2.25 -8.31 9.38
C PHE A 249 2.05 -9.82 9.45
N ALA A 250 1.60 -10.32 10.60
CA ALA A 250 1.02 -11.66 10.71
C ALA A 250 -0.42 -11.68 10.15
N ASP A 251 -1.12 -10.57 10.35
CA ASP A 251 -2.39 -10.21 9.74
C ASP A 251 -2.58 -8.68 9.85
N ARG A 252 -3.69 -8.15 9.34
CA ARG A 252 -4.00 -6.71 9.31
C ARG A 252 -3.93 -5.99 10.67
N ASN A 253 -4.05 -6.71 11.78
CA ASN A 253 -4.08 -6.15 13.13
C ASN A 253 -2.79 -6.44 13.93
N ASN A 254 -1.94 -7.34 13.45
CA ASN A 254 -0.80 -7.87 14.21
C ASN A 254 0.49 -7.65 13.43
N ILE A 255 1.28 -6.67 13.87
CA ILE A 255 2.63 -6.42 13.36
C ILE A 255 3.63 -7.19 14.19
N THR A 256 4.53 -7.90 13.52
CA THR A 256 5.57 -8.74 14.13
C THR A 256 6.95 -8.11 14.09
N HIS A 257 7.21 -7.29 13.08
CA HIS A 257 8.53 -6.70 12.87
C HIS A 257 8.45 -5.37 12.14
N TYR A 258 9.42 -4.50 12.40
CA TYR A 258 9.64 -3.26 11.66
C TYR A 258 11.05 -3.27 11.07
N PHE A 259 11.16 -2.99 9.78
CA PHE A 259 12.41 -2.90 9.04
C PHE A 259 12.71 -1.44 8.73
N LYS A 260 13.80 -0.92 9.29
CA LYS A 260 14.25 0.45 9.04
C LYS A 260 14.75 0.65 7.59
N PRO A 261 14.67 1.88 7.05
CA PRO A 261 15.32 2.21 5.79
C PRO A 261 16.81 1.89 5.83
N ASN A 262 17.30 1.24 4.78
CA ASN A 262 18.71 0.89 4.56
C ASN A 262 19.28 1.47 3.24
N PHE A 263 18.42 2.10 2.43
CA PHE A 263 18.78 2.79 1.19
C PHE A 263 18.40 4.27 1.33
N LEU A 264 19.26 5.04 1.97
CA LEU A 264 18.96 6.41 2.41
C LEU A 264 19.17 7.43 1.28
N PRO A 265 18.57 8.63 1.33
CA PRO A 265 18.88 9.72 0.39
C PRO A 265 20.33 10.23 0.52
N PRO A 266 20.83 11.10 -0.39
CA PRO A 266 20.16 11.60 -1.60
C PRO A 266 19.92 10.48 -2.62
N TYR A 267 18.79 10.54 -3.34
CA TYR A 267 18.38 9.54 -4.34
C TYR A 267 18.68 9.94 -5.78
N ASP A 268 19.07 11.18 -6.00
CA ASP A 268 19.33 11.79 -7.30
C ASP A 268 20.77 11.56 -7.80
N THR A 269 21.60 10.83 -7.05
CA THR A 269 22.92 10.43 -7.55
C THR A 269 22.76 9.48 -8.75
N PRO A 270 23.67 9.54 -9.76
CA PRO A 270 23.58 8.66 -10.92
C PRO A 270 23.47 7.17 -10.56
N GLU A 271 24.24 6.72 -9.57
CA GLU A 271 24.30 5.32 -9.15
C GLU A 271 22.98 4.86 -8.52
N LYS A 272 22.37 5.68 -7.66
CA LYS A 272 21.09 5.33 -7.03
C LYS A 272 19.94 5.44 -8.00
N LYS A 273 19.93 6.46 -8.85
CA LYS A 273 18.91 6.57 -9.91
C LYS A 273 18.95 5.37 -10.85
N ASP A 274 20.14 4.90 -11.24
CA ASP A 274 20.29 3.72 -12.09
C ASP A 274 19.67 2.48 -11.43
N VAL A 275 19.99 2.23 -10.16
CA VAL A 275 19.37 1.16 -9.36
C VAL A 275 17.85 1.32 -9.32
N ILE A 276 17.34 2.51 -8.97
CA ILE A 276 15.91 2.76 -8.85
C ILE A 276 15.19 2.51 -10.18
N LEU A 277 15.65 3.16 -11.26
CA LEU A 277 15.01 3.08 -12.57
C LEU A 277 15.04 1.67 -13.15
N SER A 278 16.12 0.91 -12.93
CA SER A 278 16.20 -0.50 -13.36
C SER A 278 15.08 -1.38 -12.79
N PHE A 279 14.57 -1.04 -11.60
CA PHE A 279 13.41 -1.73 -11.01
C PHE A 279 12.08 -1.11 -11.44
N LEU A 280 12.02 0.17 -11.82
CA LEU A 280 10.77 0.82 -12.22
C LEU A 280 10.37 0.57 -13.69
N GLN A 281 11.32 0.14 -14.52
CA GLN A 281 11.12 -0.19 -15.94
C GLN A 281 10.15 -1.35 -16.20
N GLU A 282 9.88 -2.17 -15.18
CA GLU A 282 8.95 -3.30 -15.26
C GLU A 282 7.81 -3.15 -14.25
N GLU A 283 6.66 -3.71 -14.57
CA GLU A 283 5.55 -3.88 -13.64
C GLU A 283 5.09 -5.33 -13.65
N TRP A 284 4.61 -5.80 -12.50
CA TRP A 284 4.00 -7.13 -12.40
C TRP A 284 2.61 -7.08 -13.04
N ASP A 285 2.37 -7.99 -13.98
CA ASP A 285 1.05 -8.20 -14.57
C ASP A 285 0.33 -9.28 -13.76
N GLU A 286 -0.69 -8.87 -13.00
CA GLU A 286 -1.48 -9.76 -12.15
C GLU A 286 -2.30 -10.78 -12.94
N ASP A 287 -2.76 -10.43 -14.15
CA ASP A 287 -3.54 -11.33 -14.99
C ASP A 287 -2.65 -12.39 -15.64
N ALA A 288 -1.49 -11.97 -16.13
CA ALA A 288 -0.52 -12.86 -16.78
C ALA A 288 0.40 -13.58 -15.79
N LEU A 289 0.43 -13.14 -14.52
CA LEU A 289 1.37 -13.57 -13.49
C LEU A 289 2.83 -13.52 -13.96
N ALA A 290 3.19 -12.42 -14.60
CA ALA A 290 4.49 -12.25 -15.22
C ALA A 290 4.99 -10.80 -15.17
N TRP A 291 6.31 -10.63 -15.26
CA TRP A 291 6.91 -9.32 -15.48
C TRP A 291 6.63 -8.84 -16.90
N ARG A 292 6.30 -7.56 -17.03
CA ARG A 292 6.23 -6.89 -18.32
C ARG A 292 6.92 -5.52 -18.27
N PRO A 293 7.49 -5.05 -19.39
CA PRO A 293 7.96 -3.68 -19.48
C PRO A 293 6.81 -2.69 -19.24
N VAL A 294 7.12 -1.59 -18.56
CA VAL A 294 6.20 -0.46 -18.44
C VAL A 294 6.12 0.23 -19.80
N CYS A 295 5.07 -0.10 -20.55
CA CYS A 295 4.76 0.58 -21.80
C CYS A 295 4.44 2.06 -21.54
N SER A 296 4.91 2.94 -22.44
CA SER A 296 4.53 4.35 -22.43
C SER A 296 3.01 4.52 -22.48
N THR A 297 2.49 5.62 -21.93
CA THR A 297 1.05 5.93 -21.94
C THR A 297 0.43 5.85 -23.34
N VAL A 298 1.21 6.18 -24.38
CA VAL A 298 0.83 6.09 -25.79
C VAL A 298 0.62 4.64 -26.22
N GLU A 299 1.52 3.73 -25.85
CA GLU A 299 1.39 2.31 -26.17
C GLU A 299 0.23 1.65 -25.42
N LYS A 300 0.01 2.00 -24.15
CA LYS A 300 -1.16 1.55 -23.38
C LYS A 300 -2.47 2.01 -24.04
N ALA A 301 -2.55 3.27 -24.47
CA ALA A 301 -3.71 3.79 -25.22
C ALA A 301 -3.91 3.07 -26.57
N LEU A 302 -2.83 2.81 -27.32
CA LEU A 302 -2.88 2.06 -28.58
C LEU A 302 -3.32 0.60 -28.37
N GLN A 303 -2.90 -0.05 -27.29
CA GLN A 303 -3.34 -1.41 -26.94
C GLN A 303 -4.84 -1.46 -26.59
N LEU A 304 -5.34 -0.49 -25.82
CA LEU A 304 -6.77 -0.38 -25.49
C LEU A 304 -7.62 -0.11 -26.74
N LEU A 305 -7.16 0.74 -27.66
CA LEU A 305 -7.81 0.98 -28.95
C LEU A 305 -7.84 -0.29 -29.83
N ARG A 306 -6.74 -1.06 -29.87
CA ARG A 306 -6.65 -2.35 -30.60
C ARG A 306 -7.55 -3.44 -30.01
N ARG A 307 -7.76 -3.47 -28.69
CA ARG A 307 -8.70 -4.39 -28.03
C ARG A 307 -10.15 -4.00 -28.30
N SER A 308 -10.46 -2.71 -28.28
CA SER A 308 -11.82 -2.19 -28.54
C SER A 308 -12.27 -2.38 -29.98
N SER A 309 -11.35 -2.27 -30.94
CA SER A 309 -11.63 -2.47 -32.37
C SER A 309 -11.80 -3.94 -32.78
N LYS A 310 -11.39 -4.91 -31.94
CA LYS A 310 -11.71 -6.34 -32.13
C LYS A 310 -13.11 -6.73 -31.65
N LEU A 311 -13.78 -5.89 -30.85
CA LEU A 311 -15.16 -6.11 -30.40
C LEU A 311 -16.22 -5.53 -31.34
N THR A 312 -15.83 -4.85 -32.43
CA THR A 312 -16.78 -4.21 -33.38
C THR A 312 -17.02 -5.01 -34.66
N ILE A 313 -16.61 -6.28 -34.72
CA ILE A 313 -16.92 -7.18 -35.83
C ILE A 313 -17.71 -8.37 -35.30
N PHE A 314 -18.99 -8.14 -34.94
CA PHE A 314 -20.09 -9.10 -35.02
C PHE A 314 -21.41 -8.33 -35.08
#